data_AF-A0A7V0WVF9-F1
#
_entry.id   AF-A0A7V0WVF9-F1
#
_cell.length_a   1.000
_cell.length_b   1.000
_cell.length_c   1.000
_cell.angle_alpha   90.00
_cell.angle_beta   90.00
_cell.angle_gamma   90.00
#
_symmetry.space_group_name_H-M   'P 1'
#
loop_
_entity.id
_entity.type
_entity.pdbx_description
1 polymer ?
#
loop_
_entity_poly.entity_id
_entity_poly.type
_entity_poly.pdbx_seq_one_letter_code
_entity_poly.pdbx_strand_id
1 'polypeptide(L)'
;MVYHRDFDLFLAKLQELGVVDIVKQTHTPTEQEKGMLSLVNRYTAAINALGSRFDSDKSSESADAEVILNEIEELQKEEEQLEISIRKAQKDLADARPWGEFNPDTISAIEAQGIVMRFLIASEKGFDQEWAAENPVEIINSEAGNVYFVLMQQSEAIEVPFDVQEVKLPSFSFNQKEDEINSFRDKLK
;
A
#
# COMPACT_ATOMS: atom_id res chain seq x y z
N MET A 1 -23.77 26.28 -3.83
CA MET A 1 -25.14 26.24 -4.39
C MET A 1 -25.59 27.68 -4.56
N VAL A 2 -25.66 28.17 -5.79
CA VAL A 2 -26.04 29.57 -6.08
C VAL A 2 -27.53 29.73 -5.78
N TYR A 3 -27.88 30.74 -5.00
CA TYR A 3 -29.23 31.01 -4.53
C TYR A 3 -30.17 31.31 -5.69
N HIS A 4 -30.98 30.32 -6.07
CA HIS A 4 -31.94 30.41 -7.17
C HIS A 4 -33.08 31.42 -6.94
N ARG A 5 -33.33 31.85 -5.70
CA ARG A 5 -34.53 32.62 -5.35
C ARG A 5 -34.48 34.11 -5.73
N ASP A 6 -33.28 34.69 -5.81
CA ASP A 6 -33.11 36.10 -6.18
C ASP A 6 -32.75 36.27 -7.67
N PHE A 7 -32.42 35.16 -8.34
CA PHE A 7 -32.10 35.13 -9.76
C PHE A 7 -33.34 35.43 -10.61
N ASP A 8 -34.51 34.89 -10.23
CA ASP A 8 -35.76 35.11 -10.95
C ASP A 8 -36.22 36.58 -10.92
N LEU A 9 -36.05 37.24 -9.77
CA LEU A 9 -36.34 38.67 -9.60
C LEU A 9 -35.37 39.56 -10.38
N PHE A 10 -34.09 39.17 -10.45
CA PHE A 10 -33.08 39.86 -11.25
C PHE A 10 -33.37 39.75 -12.75
N LEU A 11 -33.72 38.56 -13.24
CA LEU A 11 -34.07 38.34 -14.64
C LEU A 11 -35.34 39.09 -15.05
N ALA A 12 -36.36 39.13 -14.18
CA ALA A 12 -37.60 39.87 -14.44
C ALA A 12 -37.36 41.37 -14.62
N LYS A 13 -36.50 41.98 -13.79
CA LYS A 13 -36.12 43.40 -13.92
C LYS A 13 -35.27 43.68 -15.16
N LEU A 14 -34.45 42.73 -15.59
CA LEU A 14 -33.63 42.85 -16.79
C LEU A 14 -34.49 42.81 -18.07
N GLN A 15 -35.51 41.95 -18.08
CA GLN A 15 -36.50 41.85 -19.16
C GLN A 15 -37.37 43.12 -19.29
N GLU A 16 -37.72 43.75 -18.17
CA GLU A 16 -38.47 45.02 -18.13
C GLU A 16 -37.69 46.19 -18.76
N LEU A 17 -36.36 46.10 -18.80
CA LEU A 17 -35.46 47.08 -19.41
C LEU A 17 -35.33 46.95 -20.94
N GLY A 18 -36.04 45.98 -21.56
CA GLY A 18 -36.15 45.86 -23.01
C GLY A 18 -34.89 45.39 -23.74
N VAL A 19 -33.93 44.82 -23.01
CA VAL A 19 -32.71 44.25 -23.57
C VAL A 19 -32.56 42.83 -23.04
N VAL A 20 -32.10 41.96 -23.92
CA VAL A 20 -31.40 40.70 -23.66
C VAL A 20 -32.21 39.44 -23.97
N ASP A 21 -31.84 38.86 -25.11
CA ASP A 21 -31.93 37.45 -25.42
C ASP A 21 -31.01 36.70 -24.43
N ILE A 22 -31.57 36.18 -23.32
CA ILE A 22 -30.78 35.51 -22.27
C ILE A 22 -30.44 34.09 -22.75
N VAL A 23 -29.32 33.97 -23.45
CA VAL A 23 -28.74 32.66 -23.74
C VAL A 23 -28.05 32.17 -22.46
N LYS A 24 -28.58 31.13 -21.83
CA LYS A 24 -27.88 30.39 -20.77
C LYS A 24 -26.64 29.74 -21.40
N GLN A 25 -25.53 30.47 -21.45
CA GLN A 25 -24.26 29.88 -21.83
C GLN A 25 -23.81 28.97 -20.69
N THR A 26 -23.82 27.66 -20.97
CA THR A 26 -23.08 26.68 -20.19
C THR A 26 -21.61 27.06 -20.29
N HIS A 27 -21.12 27.84 -19.34
CA HIS A 27 -19.74 28.26 -19.28
C HIS A 27 -18.87 27.03 -18.97
N THR A 28 -18.23 26.50 -20.01
CA THR A 28 -17.16 25.53 -19.84
C THR A 28 -15.96 26.28 -19.25
N PRO A 29 -15.46 25.91 -18.06
CA PRO A 29 -14.34 26.59 -17.44
C PRO A 29 -13.15 26.65 -18.41
N THR A 30 -12.58 27.83 -18.55
CA THR A 30 -11.37 28.07 -19.32
C THR A 30 -10.20 27.37 -18.64
N GLU A 31 -9.14 27.00 -19.38
CA GLU A 31 -7.95 26.33 -18.81
C GLU A 31 -7.32 27.11 -17.63
N GLN A 32 -7.36 28.44 -17.67
CA GLN A 32 -6.89 29.29 -16.57
C GLN A 32 -7.74 29.12 -15.30
N GLU A 33 -9.06 29.05 -15.44
CA GLU A 33 -9.99 28.88 -14.30
C GLU A 33 -9.89 27.49 -13.70
N LYS A 34 -9.65 26.46 -14.53
CA LYS A 34 -9.34 25.11 -14.05
C LYS A 34 -8.04 25.09 -13.24
N GLY A 35 -7.01 25.81 -13.70
CA GLY A 35 -5.75 25.97 -12.98
C GLY A 35 -5.94 26.62 -11.60
N MET A 36 -6.70 27.72 -11.53
CA MET A 36 -6.99 28.38 -10.26
C MET A 36 -7.82 27.49 -9.32
N LEU A 37 -8.83 26.78 -9.84
CA LEU A 37 -9.63 25.86 -9.03
C LEU A 37 -8.78 24.70 -8.49
N SER A 38 -7.85 24.17 -9.30
CA SER A 38 -6.90 23.15 -8.85
C SER A 38 -6.01 23.69 -7.72
N LEU A 39 -5.50 24.91 -7.84
CA LEU A 39 -4.67 25.53 -6.81
C LEU A 39 -5.45 25.71 -5.50
N VAL A 40 -6.69 26.18 -5.56
CA VAL A 40 -7.57 26.29 -4.37
C VAL A 40 -7.79 24.94 -3.70
N ASN A 41 -7.99 23.88 -4.48
CA ASN A 41 -8.16 22.53 -3.94
C ASN A 41 -6.89 22.03 -3.26
N ARG A 42 -5.71 22.27 -3.84
CA ARG A 42 -4.41 21.92 -3.25
C ARG A 42 -4.21 22.61 -1.90
N TYR A 43 -4.43 23.92 -1.83
CA TYR A 43 -4.35 24.65 -0.56
C TYR A 43 -5.36 24.16 0.48
N THR A 44 -6.60 23.87 0.07
CA THR A 44 -7.63 23.36 0.99
C THR A 44 -7.24 21.99 1.54
N ALA A 45 -6.68 21.10 0.71
CA ALA A 45 -6.18 19.80 1.13
C ALA A 45 -5.01 19.93 2.12
N ALA A 46 -4.05 20.81 1.83
CA ALA A 46 -2.92 21.08 2.73
C ALA A 46 -3.38 21.63 4.08
N ILE A 47 -4.33 22.59 4.09
CA ILE A 47 -4.90 23.15 5.32
C ILE A 47 -5.63 22.07 6.13
N ASN A 48 -6.42 21.20 5.49
CA ASN A 48 -7.13 20.14 6.20
C ASN A 48 -6.16 19.11 6.80
N ALA A 49 -5.09 18.76 6.08
CA ALA A 49 -4.07 17.85 6.58
C ALA A 49 -3.35 18.43 7.81
N LEU A 50 -2.92 19.70 7.73
CA LEU A 50 -2.20 20.39 8.80
C LEU A 50 -3.09 20.78 10.00
N GLY A 51 -4.34 21.20 9.73
CA GLY A 51 -5.27 21.71 10.73
C GLY A 51 -5.71 20.67 11.76
N SER A 52 -5.49 19.38 11.48
CA SER A 52 -5.69 18.31 12.47
C SER A 52 -4.54 18.16 13.47
N ARG A 53 -3.37 18.78 13.22
CA ARG A 53 -2.11 18.51 13.95
C ARG A 53 -1.50 19.74 14.66
N PHE A 54 -2.00 20.96 14.48
CA PHE A 54 -1.41 22.18 15.06
C PHE A 54 -2.45 23.14 15.67
N ASP A 55 -2.17 23.64 16.89
CA ASP A 55 -2.83 24.82 17.46
C ASP A 55 -2.29 26.10 16.79
N SER A 56 -3.19 27.00 16.39
CA SER A 56 -2.96 28.07 15.41
C SER A 56 -2.11 29.26 15.87
N ASP A 57 -1.22 29.11 16.86
CA ASP A 57 -0.71 30.24 17.63
C ASP A 57 0.76 30.64 17.38
N LYS A 58 1.33 30.25 16.23
CA LYS A 58 2.66 30.72 15.82
C LYS A 58 2.70 31.16 14.36
N SER A 59 2.64 32.48 14.14
CA SER A 59 3.00 33.08 12.86
C SER A 59 4.51 32.98 12.67
N SER A 60 4.97 32.08 11.81
CA SER A 60 6.35 32.10 11.32
C SER A 60 6.48 33.06 10.13
N GLU A 61 7.70 33.52 9.90
CA GLU A 61 8.09 34.52 8.91
C GLU A 61 7.69 34.17 7.48
N SER A 62 7.54 35.22 6.67
CA SER A 62 7.28 35.29 5.22
C SER A 62 7.99 34.20 4.38
N ALA A 63 7.42 33.00 4.36
CA ALA A 63 7.76 31.96 3.40
C ALA A 63 6.72 31.95 2.27
N ASP A 64 7.18 31.66 1.05
CA ASP A 64 6.32 31.59 -0.13
C ASP A 64 5.33 30.43 0.02
N ALA A 65 4.04 30.75 -0.06
CA ALA A 65 2.95 29.79 0.13
C ALA A 65 3.01 28.65 -0.90
N GLU A 66 3.51 28.89 -2.12
CA GLU A 66 3.68 27.82 -3.11
C GLU A 66 4.81 26.87 -2.75
N VAL A 67 5.90 27.37 -2.16
CA VAL A 67 7.03 26.54 -1.71
C VAL A 67 6.59 25.65 -0.56
N ILE A 68 5.88 26.22 0.42
CA ILE A 68 5.33 25.46 1.56
C ILE A 68 4.34 24.41 1.06
N LEU A 69 3.46 24.76 0.11
CA LEU A 69 2.49 23.82 -0.45
C LEU A 69 3.17 22.62 -1.11
N ASN A 70 4.20 22.88 -1.93
CA ASN A 70 4.94 21.81 -2.59
C ASN A 70 5.67 20.92 -1.57
N GLU A 71 6.28 21.50 -0.54
CA GLU A 71 6.95 20.75 0.53
C GLU A 71 5.97 19.86 1.30
N ILE A 72 4.77 20.35 1.62
CA ILE A 72 3.70 19.55 2.26
C ILE A 72 3.29 18.39 1.35
N GLU A 73 3.11 18.63 0.06
CA GLU A 73 2.73 17.58 -0.90
C GLU A 73 3.82 16.53 -1.07
N GLU A 74 5.09 16.93 -1.08
CA GLU A 74 6.23 16.01 -1.11
C GLU A 74 6.29 15.14 0.14
N LEU A 75 6.14 15.75 1.32
CA LEU A 75 6.11 15.02 2.59
C LEU A 75 4.93 14.05 2.69
N GLN A 76 3.74 14.46 2.25
CA GLN A 76 2.57 13.57 2.21
C GLN A 76 2.81 12.38 1.29
N LYS A 77 3.42 12.62 0.13
CA LYS A 77 3.76 11.54 -0.81
C LYS A 77 4.80 10.59 -0.22
N GLU A 78 5.78 11.11 0.50
CA GLU A 78 6.76 10.29 1.22
C GLU A 78 6.10 9.46 2.33
N GLU A 79 5.20 10.06 3.11
CA GLU A 79 4.40 9.36 4.15
C GLU A 79 3.60 8.21 3.51
N GLU A 80 2.88 8.46 2.42
CA GLU A 80 2.13 7.43 1.69
C GLU A 80 3.04 6.30 1.17
N GLN A 81 4.21 6.65 0.61
CA GLN A 81 5.17 5.67 0.12
C GLN A 81 5.72 4.80 1.25
N LEU A 82 6.03 5.41 2.39
CA LEU A 82 6.49 4.70 3.59
C LEU A 82 5.39 3.78 4.14
N GLU A 83 4.13 4.24 4.21
CA GLU A 83 3.01 3.38 4.62
C GLU A 83 2.80 2.19 3.70
N ILE A 84 2.88 2.39 2.38
CA ILE A 84 2.78 1.29 1.40
C ILE A 84 3.92 0.28 1.63
N SER A 85 5.14 0.79 1.87
CA SER A 85 6.32 -0.03 2.13
C SER A 85 6.17 -0.83 3.43
N ILE A 86 5.66 -0.21 4.50
CA ILE A 86 5.36 -0.87 5.77
C ILE A 86 4.30 -1.95 5.58
N ARG A 87 3.18 -1.65 4.91
CA ARG A 87 2.12 -2.64 4.66
C ARG A 87 2.63 -3.83 3.86
N LYS A 88 3.47 -3.58 2.85
CA LYS A 88 4.12 -4.63 2.06
C LYS A 88 5.04 -5.48 2.93
N ALA A 89 5.91 -4.85 3.72
CA ALA A 89 6.84 -5.56 4.60
C ALA A 89 6.11 -6.38 5.69
N GLN A 90 4.99 -5.87 6.22
CA GLN A 90 4.14 -6.60 7.16
C GLN A 90 3.49 -7.83 6.52
N LYS A 91 3.01 -7.70 5.29
CA LYS A 91 2.46 -8.85 4.55
C LYS A 91 3.53 -9.90 4.30
N ASP A 92 4.70 -9.47 3.83
CA ASP A 92 5.85 -10.34 3.60
C ASP A 92 6.27 -11.08 4.89
N LEU A 93 6.23 -10.42 6.05
CA LEU A 93 6.50 -11.03 7.35
C LEU A 93 5.40 -12.02 7.74
N ALA A 94 4.13 -11.68 7.53
CA ALA A 94 3.01 -12.58 7.78
C ALA A 94 3.08 -13.85 6.92
N ASP A 95 3.50 -13.73 5.66
CA ASP A 95 3.70 -14.86 4.75
C ASP A 95 4.92 -15.71 5.15
N ALA A 96 5.95 -15.10 5.76
CA ALA A 96 7.12 -15.80 6.30
C ALA A 96 6.86 -16.48 7.65
N ARG A 97 5.93 -15.97 8.46
CA ARG A 97 5.67 -16.42 9.84
C ARG A 97 5.40 -17.94 9.97
N PRO A 98 4.63 -18.61 9.09
CA PRO A 98 4.39 -20.04 9.20
C PRO A 98 5.66 -20.89 9.00
N TRP A 99 6.68 -20.34 8.35
CA TRP A 99 7.97 -21.00 8.13
C TRP A 99 8.94 -20.83 9.30
N GLY A 100 8.58 -20.03 10.30
CA GLY A 100 9.40 -19.77 11.48
C GLY A 100 10.61 -18.86 11.22
N GLU A 101 11.57 -18.91 12.14
CA GLU A 101 12.85 -18.21 12.01
C GLU A 101 13.76 -18.96 11.02
N PHE A 102 13.66 -18.63 9.73
CA PHE A 102 14.61 -19.14 8.75
C PHE A 102 15.84 -18.24 8.63
N ASN A 103 17.01 -18.86 8.55
CA ASN A 103 18.25 -18.16 8.24
C ASN A 103 18.63 -18.44 6.77
N PRO A 104 18.65 -17.42 5.90
CA PRO A 104 19.06 -17.57 4.49
C PRO A 104 20.42 -18.26 4.33
N ASP A 105 21.38 -17.99 5.22
CA ASP A 105 22.73 -18.57 5.14
C ASP A 105 22.70 -20.09 5.34
N THR A 106 21.84 -20.57 6.23
CA THR A 106 21.64 -22.01 6.46
C THR A 106 21.00 -22.68 5.24
N ILE A 107 20.04 -22.00 4.61
CA ILE A 107 19.39 -22.50 3.40
C ILE A 107 20.42 -22.63 2.27
N SER A 108 21.20 -21.57 2.04
CA SER A 108 22.25 -21.59 1.01
C SER A 108 23.34 -22.63 1.30
N ALA A 109 23.67 -22.89 2.56
CA ALA A 109 24.63 -23.94 2.93
C ALA A 109 24.10 -25.36 2.61
N ILE A 110 22.80 -25.58 2.72
CA ILE A 110 22.14 -26.85 2.36
C ILE A 110 22.09 -26.99 0.83
N GLU A 111 21.71 -25.93 0.11
CA GLU A 111 21.72 -25.91 -1.35
C GLU A 111 23.12 -26.14 -1.94
N ALA A 112 24.17 -25.61 -1.30
CA ALA A 112 25.56 -25.82 -1.70
C ALA A 112 26.00 -27.29 -1.60
N GLN A 113 25.31 -28.11 -0.80
CA GLN A 113 25.54 -29.56 -0.70
C GLN A 113 24.78 -30.35 -1.77
N GLY A 114 24.13 -29.67 -2.71
CA GLY A 114 23.32 -30.28 -3.77
C GLY A 114 21.92 -30.69 -3.34
N ILE A 115 21.45 -30.23 -2.17
CA ILE A 115 20.09 -30.50 -1.68
C ILE A 115 19.21 -29.30 -2.04
N VAL A 116 18.28 -29.50 -2.97
CA VAL A 116 17.26 -28.51 -3.31
C VAL A 116 16.11 -28.63 -2.32
N MET A 117 15.72 -27.51 -1.72
CA MET A 117 14.56 -27.45 -0.83
C MET A 117 13.37 -26.81 -1.56
N ARG A 118 12.22 -27.48 -1.54
CA ARG A 118 10.96 -26.96 -2.06
C ARG A 118 10.02 -26.69 -0.90
N PHE A 119 9.56 -25.45 -0.79
CA PHE A 119 8.62 -25.02 0.24
C PHE A 119 7.21 -25.12 -0.32
N LEU A 120 6.39 -25.98 0.29
CA LEU A 120 5.09 -26.38 -0.23
C LEU A 120 4.01 -26.16 0.83
N ILE A 121 2.84 -25.73 0.36
CA ILE A 121 1.64 -25.57 1.18
C ILE A 121 0.55 -26.48 0.61
N ALA A 122 -0.02 -27.33 1.46
CA ALA A 122 -1.20 -28.13 1.13
C ALA A 122 -2.34 -27.80 2.07
N SER A 123 -3.59 -27.99 1.62
CA SER A 123 -4.71 -28.01 2.56
C SER A 123 -4.61 -29.23 3.49
N GLU A 124 -4.98 -29.09 4.75
CA GLU A 124 -4.93 -30.18 5.74
C GLU A 124 -5.76 -31.41 5.31
N LYS A 125 -6.84 -31.19 4.54
CA LYS A 125 -7.67 -32.27 3.99
C LYS A 125 -7.07 -32.97 2.77
N GLY A 126 -6.19 -32.28 2.04
CA GLY A 126 -5.56 -32.77 0.83
C GLY A 126 -4.13 -33.27 1.04
N PHE A 127 -3.56 -33.03 2.22
CA PHE A 127 -2.22 -33.47 2.58
C PHE A 127 -2.20 -34.98 2.82
N ASP A 128 -1.36 -35.69 2.05
CA ASP A 128 -1.18 -37.12 2.18
C ASP A 128 -0.02 -37.43 3.14
N GLN A 129 -0.37 -37.93 4.32
CA GLN A 129 0.58 -38.26 5.38
C GLN A 129 1.37 -39.55 5.09
N GLU A 130 0.79 -40.49 4.32
CA GLU A 130 1.47 -41.73 3.92
C GLU A 130 2.57 -41.40 2.92
N TRP A 131 2.26 -40.57 1.92
CA TRP A 131 3.26 -40.06 0.97
C TRP A 131 4.38 -39.30 1.69
N ALA A 132 4.04 -38.43 2.66
CA ALA A 132 5.04 -37.67 3.41
C ALA A 132 5.97 -38.57 4.25
N ALA A 133 5.50 -39.73 4.73
CA ALA A 133 6.30 -40.68 5.50
C ALA A 133 7.30 -41.46 4.63
N GLU A 134 7.01 -41.63 3.34
CA GLU A 134 7.87 -42.33 2.37
C GLU A 134 8.88 -41.40 1.67
N ASN A 135 8.75 -40.08 1.87
CA ASN A 135 9.56 -39.06 1.20
C ASN A 135 10.34 -38.20 2.20
N PRO A 136 11.45 -37.55 1.77
CA PRO A 136 12.23 -36.62 2.60
C PRO A 136 11.49 -35.29 2.80
N VAL A 137 10.41 -35.33 3.56
CA VAL A 137 9.53 -34.20 3.86
C VAL A 137 9.56 -33.86 5.34
N GLU A 138 9.66 -32.57 5.64
CA GLU A 138 9.56 -32.05 7.01
C GLU A 138 8.38 -31.09 7.12
N ILE A 139 7.46 -31.36 8.05
CA ILE A 139 6.33 -30.48 8.35
C ILE A 139 6.82 -29.40 9.30
N ILE A 140 6.76 -28.14 8.85
CA ILE A 140 7.22 -26.97 9.61
C ILE A 140 6.12 -26.45 10.51
N ASN A 141 4.89 -26.35 9.98
CA ASN A 141 3.76 -25.82 10.71
C ASN A 141 2.42 -26.32 10.14
N SER A 142 1.37 -26.27 10.95
CA SER A 142 -0.02 -26.46 10.51
C SER A 142 -0.87 -25.37 11.16
N GLU A 143 -1.41 -24.47 10.35
CA GLU A 143 -2.24 -23.35 10.82
C GLU A 143 -3.32 -23.00 9.80
N ALA A 144 -4.48 -22.53 10.28
CA ALA A 144 -5.60 -22.08 9.45
C ALA A 144 -6.08 -23.11 8.39
N GLY A 145 -5.92 -24.40 8.67
CA GLY A 145 -6.31 -25.49 7.75
C GLY A 145 -5.32 -25.74 6.61
N ASN A 146 -4.12 -25.16 6.67
CA ASN A 146 -3.02 -25.39 5.75
C ASN A 146 -1.85 -26.06 6.48
N VAL A 147 -1.19 -26.98 5.79
CA VAL A 147 0.04 -27.66 6.21
C VAL A 147 1.20 -27.07 5.43
N TYR A 148 2.17 -26.53 6.15
CA TYR A 148 3.40 -25.95 5.63
C TYR A 148 4.52 -26.98 5.79
N PHE A 149 5.14 -27.39 4.68
CA PHE A 149 6.16 -28.42 4.70
C PHE A 149 7.25 -28.15 3.67
N VAL A 150 8.41 -28.76 3.92
CA VAL A 150 9.60 -28.65 3.07
C VAL A 150 9.94 -30.02 2.53
N LEU A 151 10.10 -30.10 1.21
CA LEU A 151 10.56 -31.29 0.50
C LEU A 151 12.03 -31.11 0.14
N MET A 152 12.88 -32.03 0.61
CA MET A 152 14.33 -32.02 0.34
C MET A 152 14.66 -33.03 -0.76
N GLN A 153 15.24 -32.57 -1.87
CA GLN A 153 15.61 -33.44 -3.00
C GLN A 153 17.08 -33.25 -3.37
N GLN A 154 17.81 -34.33 -3.61
CA GLN A 154 19.25 -34.27 -3.89
C GLN A 154 19.61 -34.51 -5.38
N SER A 155 18.78 -35.27 -6.11
CA SER A 155 19.10 -35.68 -7.48
C SER A 155 17.88 -35.68 -8.39
N GLU A 156 16.82 -36.40 -8.01
CA GLU A 156 15.62 -36.55 -8.83
C GLU A 156 14.47 -35.69 -8.29
N ALA A 157 13.68 -35.14 -9.21
CA ALA A 157 12.51 -34.35 -8.87
C ALA A 157 11.43 -35.26 -8.29
N ILE A 158 11.11 -35.09 -7.01
CA ILE A 158 10.03 -35.83 -6.38
C ILE A 158 8.71 -35.15 -6.77
N GLU A 159 7.84 -35.89 -7.46
CA GLU A 159 6.49 -35.45 -7.78
C GLU A 159 5.57 -35.57 -6.57
N VAL A 160 4.72 -34.55 -6.40
CA VAL A 160 3.72 -34.52 -5.33
C VAL A 160 2.36 -34.90 -5.94
N PRO A 161 1.74 -36.02 -5.53
CA PRO A 161 0.55 -36.56 -6.19
C PRO A 161 -0.76 -35.86 -5.79
N PHE A 162 -0.69 -34.79 -5.00
CA PHE A 162 -1.82 -34.00 -4.51
C PHE A 162 -1.61 -32.50 -4.77
N ASP A 163 -2.69 -31.72 -4.64
CA ASP A 163 -2.66 -30.29 -4.91
C ASP A 163 -1.83 -29.55 -3.86
N VAL A 164 -0.77 -28.89 -4.34
CA VAL A 164 0.17 -28.14 -3.51
C VAL A 164 0.52 -26.82 -4.16
N GLN A 165 0.64 -25.80 -3.32
CA GLN A 165 1.16 -24.50 -3.71
C GLN A 165 2.65 -24.43 -3.38
N GLU A 166 3.48 -24.23 -4.40
CA GLU A 166 4.90 -23.97 -4.22
C GLU A 166 5.15 -22.49 -3.92
N VAL A 167 5.85 -22.24 -2.82
CA VAL A 167 6.20 -20.90 -2.36
C VAL A 167 7.71 -20.76 -2.45
N LYS A 168 8.17 -19.63 -2.98
CA LYS A 168 9.58 -19.25 -2.86
C LYS A 168 9.74 -18.50 -1.56
N LEU A 169 10.59 -19.02 -0.66
CA LEU A 169 10.95 -18.24 0.51
C LEU A 169 11.59 -16.93 0.07
N PRO A 170 11.26 -15.83 0.75
CA PRO A 170 11.96 -14.60 0.51
C PRO A 170 13.45 -14.73 0.89
N SER A 171 14.33 -14.01 0.20
CA SER A 171 15.78 -14.06 0.46
C SER A 171 16.23 -13.24 1.68
N PHE A 172 15.32 -12.89 2.60
CA PHE A 172 15.58 -11.99 3.71
C PHE A 172 15.31 -12.68 5.04
N SER A 173 16.15 -12.44 6.05
CA SER A 173 15.89 -12.97 7.39
C SER A 173 14.73 -12.22 8.05
N PHE A 174 13.94 -12.92 8.87
CA PHE A 174 12.84 -12.33 9.66
C PHE A 174 13.30 -11.08 10.44
N ASN A 175 14.45 -11.16 11.12
CA ASN A 175 15.02 -10.07 11.90
C ASN A 175 15.36 -8.85 11.02
N GLN A 176 15.91 -9.07 9.82
CA GLN A 176 16.23 -7.97 8.90
C GLN A 176 14.98 -7.20 8.47
N LYS A 177 13.87 -7.91 8.23
CA LYS A 177 12.59 -7.29 7.84
C LYS A 177 11.94 -6.55 9.00
N GLU A 178 12.04 -7.10 10.22
CA GLU A 178 11.53 -6.45 11.43
C GLU A 178 12.31 -5.16 11.75
N ASP A 179 13.64 -5.21 11.63
CA ASP A 179 14.50 -4.03 11.75
C ASP A 179 14.18 -2.98 10.68
N GLU A 180 13.92 -3.41 9.44
CA GLU A 180 13.55 -2.52 8.34
C GLU A 180 12.20 -1.83 8.63
N ILE A 181 11.19 -2.57 9.08
CA ILE A 181 9.88 -2.02 9.49
C ILE A 181 10.04 -1.03 10.65
N ASN A 182 10.87 -1.36 11.65
CA ASN A 182 11.11 -0.46 12.77
C ASN A 182 11.84 0.82 12.32
N SER A 183 12.80 0.71 11.40
CA SER A 183 13.48 1.87 10.81
C SER A 183 12.52 2.78 10.03
N PHE A 184 11.54 2.20 9.32
CA PHE A 184 10.51 2.99 8.63
C PHE A 184 9.54 3.65 9.61
N ARG A 185 9.17 2.96 10.69
CA ARG A 185 8.32 3.55 11.75
C ARG A 185 9.02 4.68 12.50
N ASP A 186 10.32 4.56 12.75
CA ASP A 186 11.09 5.62 13.39
C ASP A 186 11.25 6.85 12.49
N LYS A 187 11.27 6.67 11.16
CA LYS A 187 11.22 7.79 10.20
C LYS A 187 9.85 8.47 10.10
N LEU A 188 8.78 7.76 10.47
CA LEU A 188 7.41 8.28 10.43
C LEU A 188 7.01 9.01 11.73
N LYS A 189 7.86 8.96 12.77
CA LYS A 189 7.69 9.64 14.06
C LYS A 189 8.30 11.04 14.04
#